data_AF-A0A9W8FBL7-F1
#
_entry.id   AF-A0A9W8FBL7-F1
#
_cell.length_a   1.000
_cell.length_b   1.000
_cell.length_c   1.000
_cell.angle_alpha   90.00
_cell.angle_beta   90.00
_cell.angle_gamma   90.00
#
_symmetry.space_group_name_H-M   'P 1'
#
loop_
_entity.id
_entity.type
_entity.pdbx_description
1 polymer ?
#
loop_
_entity_poly.entity_id
_entity_poly.type
_entity_poly.pdbx_seq_one_letter_code
_entity_poly.pdbx_strand_id
1 'polypeptide(L)'
;MAAISKPASQNLAVVLLTAYLSSLARQPLVTKACTTATLNFLQEEIAQRASGMRSAERSSERRAAFEGRPVPEKSLIEHVVNKRVLQFSLYGLLVSGPLNHYLYELLNKVFANRPKNKLNTLLTILAQNLIISPILNSVFLAANAVIAGERSVENIVKVVRTRLLGMMKVSWVVFPCVQLFAARVLPPLVWVPFFNSVAFFFGTYFNTQGKIRALQAARTENDEKKE
;
A
#
# COMPACT_ATOMS: atom_id res chain seq x y z
N MET A 1 -54.19 -10.94 13.31
CA MET A 1 -52.83 -11.50 13.44
C MET A 1 -51.92 -10.78 12.47
N ALA A 2 -51.11 -9.83 12.96
CA ALA A 2 -50.14 -9.12 12.12
C ALA A 2 -49.03 -10.08 11.72
N ALA A 3 -48.82 -10.27 10.41
CA ALA A 3 -47.71 -11.04 9.88
C ALA A 3 -46.41 -10.34 10.28
N ILE A 4 -45.69 -10.92 11.24
CA ILE A 4 -44.32 -10.54 11.57
C ILE A 4 -43.49 -10.89 10.33
N SER A 5 -43.15 -9.88 9.54
CA SER A 5 -42.25 -10.07 8.40
C SER A 5 -40.91 -10.55 8.94
N LYS A 6 -40.42 -11.68 8.40
CA LYS A 6 -39.06 -12.17 8.67
C LYS A 6 -38.09 -11.02 8.39
N PRO A 7 -37.14 -10.71 9.30
CA PRO A 7 -36.10 -9.74 8.97
C PRO A 7 -35.34 -10.27 7.75
N ALA A 8 -35.29 -9.46 6.68
CA ALA A 8 -34.53 -9.80 5.49
C ALA A 8 -33.11 -10.16 5.91
N SER A 9 -32.65 -11.37 5.54
CA SER A 9 -31.26 -11.78 5.77
C SER A 9 -30.35 -10.73 5.15
N GLN A 10 -29.71 -9.91 5.98
CA GLN A 10 -28.84 -8.86 5.47
C GLN A 10 -27.72 -9.51 4.67
N ASN A 11 -27.47 -8.98 3.47
CA ASN A 11 -26.40 -9.43 2.60
C ASN A 11 -25.07 -9.43 3.39
N LEU A 12 -24.30 -10.53 3.32
CA LEU A 12 -23.02 -10.66 4.02
C LEU A 12 -22.10 -9.44 3.78
N ALA A 13 -22.08 -8.90 2.56
CA ALA A 13 -21.30 -7.71 2.23
C ALA A 13 -21.75 -6.48 3.04
N VAL A 14 -23.06 -6.32 3.24
CA VAL A 14 -23.63 -5.24 4.07
C VAL A 14 -23.27 -5.45 5.54
N VAL A 15 -23.35 -6.69 6.04
CA VAL A 15 -22.98 -7.03 7.41
C VAL A 15 -21.49 -6.72 7.67
N LEU A 16 -20.62 -7.16 6.77
CA LEU A 16 -19.17 -6.92 6.88
C LEU A 16 -18.83 -5.44 6.75
N LEU A 17 -19.45 -4.72 5.81
CA LEU A 17 -19.26 -3.28 5.66
C LEU A 17 -19.71 -2.52 6.92
N THR A 18 -20.88 -2.85 7.46
CA THR A 18 -21.37 -2.22 8.69
C THR A 18 -20.44 -2.50 9.86
N ALA A 19 -19.99 -3.75 10.04
CA ALA A 19 -19.03 -4.11 11.10
C ALA A 19 -17.70 -3.36 10.97
N TYR A 20 -17.19 -3.21 9.73
CA TYR A 20 -16.00 -2.42 9.43
C TYR A 20 -16.19 -0.94 9.79
N LEU A 21 -17.31 -0.34 9.36
CA LEU A 21 -17.62 1.06 9.63
C LEU A 21 -17.80 1.33 11.13
N SER A 22 -18.46 0.42 11.86
CA SER A 22 -18.58 0.50 13.32
C SER A 22 -17.22 0.44 14.01
N SER A 23 -16.32 -0.45 13.56
CA SER A 23 -14.95 -0.53 14.08
C SER A 23 -14.17 0.75 13.78
N LEU A 24 -14.27 1.26 12.55
CA LEU A 24 -13.60 2.48 12.11
C LEU A 24 -14.06 3.71 12.91
N ALA A 25 -15.34 3.78 13.28
CA ALA A 25 -15.86 4.86 14.12
C ALA A 25 -15.39 4.75 15.58
N ARG A 26 -15.31 3.52 16.12
CA ARG A 26 -14.95 3.28 17.53
C ARG A 26 -13.45 3.40 17.79
N GLN A 27 -12.61 2.88 16.89
CA GLN A 27 -11.15 2.88 17.02
C GLN A 27 -10.47 3.23 15.69
N PRO A 28 -10.56 4.50 15.23
CA PRO A 28 -10.16 4.85 13.86
C PRO A 28 -8.67 4.57 13.55
N LEU A 29 -7.77 4.76 14.52
CA LEU A 29 -6.34 4.49 14.34
C LEU A 29 -6.08 3.00 14.14
N VAL A 30 -6.56 2.16 15.05
CA VAL A 30 -6.34 0.70 15.04
C VAL A 30 -6.95 0.10 13.78
N THR A 31 -8.20 0.44 13.46
CA THR A 31 -8.86 -0.08 12.26
C THR A 31 -8.13 0.29 10.98
N LYS A 32 -7.69 1.55 10.84
CA LYS A 32 -6.89 1.98 9.67
C LYS A 32 -5.55 1.23 9.61
N ALA A 33 -4.84 1.11 10.73
CA ALA A 33 -3.56 0.41 10.80
C ALA A 33 -3.68 -1.07 10.42
N CYS A 34 -4.64 -1.80 10.98
CA CYS A 34 -4.90 -3.21 10.62
C CYS A 34 -5.32 -3.36 9.15
N THR A 35 -6.11 -2.41 8.63
CA THR A 35 -6.51 -2.42 7.22
C THR A 35 -5.29 -2.23 6.32
N THR A 36 -4.46 -1.22 6.59
CA THR A 36 -3.23 -0.98 5.82
C THR A 36 -2.25 -2.16 5.92
N ALA A 37 -2.12 -2.79 7.08
CA ALA A 37 -1.32 -4.00 7.27
C ALA A 37 -1.78 -5.17 6.38
N THR A 38 -3.10 -5.39 6.33
CA THR A 38 -3.71 -6.44 5.53
C THR A 38 -3.56 -6.16 4.03
N LEU A 39 -3.80 -4.91 3.61
CA LEU A 39 -3.68 -4.54 2.20
C LEU A 39 -2.22 -4.62 1.72
N ASN A 40 -1.25 -4.15 2.51
CA ASN A 40 0.16 -4.22 2.14
C ASN A 40 0.66 -5.67 2.08
N PHE A 41 0.20 -6.53 3.00
CA PHE A 41 0.44 -7.97 2.93
C PHE A 41 -0.02 -8.54 1.58
N LEU A 42 -1.28 -8.29 1.23
CA LEU A 42 -1.87 -8.82 0.00
C LEU A 42 -1.21 -8.24 -1.25
N GLN A 43 -0.91 -6.94 -1.27
CA GLN A 43 -0.22 -6.28 -2.39
C GLN A 43 1.15 -6.93 -2.65
N GLU A 44 1.94 -7.16 -1.60
CA GLU A 44 3.27 -7.76 -1.75
C GLU A 44 3.19 -9.24 -2.16
N GLU A 45 2.28 -10.02 -1.56
CA GLU A 45 2.10 -11.43 -1.93
C GLU A 45 1.65 -11.59 -3.39
N ILE A 46 0.67 -10.79 -3.83
CA ILE A 46 0.20 -10.80 -5.21
C ILE A 46 1.32 -10.34 -6.15
N ALA A 47 2.01 -9.24 -5.82
CA ALA A 47 3.09 -8.72 -6.66
C ALA A 47 4.24 -9.71 -6.83
N GLN A 48 4.64 -10.44 -5.78
CA GLN A 48 5.69 -11.47 -5.89
C GLN A 48 5.28 -12.64 -6.79
N ARG A 49 4.02 -13.07 -6.71
CA ARG A 49 3.48 -14.14 -7.58
C ARG A 49 3.35 -13.66 -9.02
N ALA A 50 2.72 -12.51 -9.24
CA ALA A 50 2.42 -11.97 -10.56
C ALA A 50 3.67 -11.54 -11.34
N SER A 51 4.70 -11.03 -10.65
CA SER A 51 5.96 -10.64 -11.29
C SER A 51 6.87 -11.82 -11.67
N GLY A 52 6.56 -13.04 -11.22
CA GLY A 52 7.44 -14.20 -11.38
C GLY A 52 8.67 -14.19 -10.45
N MET A 53 8.78 -13.22 -9.54
CA MET A 53 9.90 -13.10 -8.59
C MET A 53 10.06 -14.36 -7.73
N ARG A 54 8.96 -14.93 -7.25
CA ARG A 54 8.98 -16.16 -6.46
C ARG A 54 9.46 -17.39 -7.27
N SER A 55 9.19 -17.40 -8.58
CA SER A 55 9.67 -18.44 -9.48
C SER A 55 11.17 -18.27 -9.74
N ALA A 56 11.63 -17.04 -9.96
CA ALA A 56 13.04 -16.69 -10.15
C ALA A 56 13.89 -16.99 -8.91
N GLU A 57 13.38 -16.71 -7.71
CA GLU A 57 14.04 -17.03 -6.44
C GLU A 57 14.23 -18.54 -6.28
N ARG A 58 13.18 -19.33 -6.51
CA ARG A 58 13.25 -20.80 -6.47
C ARG A 58 14.22 -21.39 -7.51
N SER A 59 14.26 -20.84 -8.72
CA SER A 59 15.20 -21.32 -9.74
C SER A 59 16.64 -20.97 -9.40
N SER A 60 16.88 -19.79 -8.81
CA SER A 60 18.18 -19.39 -8.27
C SER A 60 18.64 -20.31 -7.14
N GLU A 61 17.76 -20.63 -6.18
CA GLU A 61 18.04 -21.55 -5.08
C GLU A 61 18.40 -22.96 -5.57
N ARG A 62 17.67 -23.49 -6.56
CA ARG A 62 17.97 -24.79 -7.16
C ARG A 62 19.32 -24.80 -7.86
N ARG A 63 19.68 -23.73 -8.56
CA ARG A 63 21.00 -23.59 -9.19
C ARG A 63 22.11 -23.52 -8.15
N ALA A 64 21.93 -22.72 -7.10
CA ALA A 64 22.86 -22.64 -5.99
C ALA A 64 23.09 -24.01 -5.33
N ALA A 65 22.02 -24.76 -5.07
CA ALA A 65 22.11 -26.12 -4.52
C ALA A 65 22.91 -27.07 -5.45
N PHE A 66 22.67 -27.01 -6.76
CA PHE A 66 23.38 -27.82 -7.74
C PHE A 66 24.87 -27.47 -7.82
N GLU A 67 25.21 -26.19 -7.72
CA GLU A 67 26.59 -25.67 -7.73
C GLU A 67 27.29 -25.82 -6.37
N GLY A 68 26.63 -26.42 -5.36
CA GLY A 68 27.18 -26.55 -4.00
C GLY A 68 27.33 -25.24 -3.24
N ARG A 69 26.67 -24.15 -3.70
CA ARG A 69 26.63 -22.88 -2.99
C ARG A 69 25.68 -22.95 -1.80
N PRO A 70 25.97 -22.24 -0.69
CA PRO A 70 25.09 -22.22 0.47
C PRO A 70 23.71 -21.66 0.08
N VAL A 71 22.67 -22.46 0.31
CA VAL A 71 21.27 -22.05 0.14
C VAL A 71 20.77 -21.51 1.48
N PRO A 72 20.08 -20.35 1.52
CA PRO A 72 19.54 -19.83 2.77
C PRO A 72 18.60 -20.84 3.43
N GLU A 73 18.88 -21.19 4.68
CA GLU A 73 17.97 -22.00 5.48
C GLU A 73 16.70 -21.19 5.77
N LYS A 74 15.55 -21.74 5.39
CA LYS A 74 14.25 -21.09 5.58
C LYS A 74 13.65 -21.54 6.90
N SER A 75 13.24 -20.59 7.74
CA SER A 75 12.45 -20.90 8.93
C SER A 75 11.09 -21.52 8.58
N LEU A 76 10.44 -22.21 9.52
CA LEU A 76 9.07 -22.74 9.33
C LEU A 76 8.08 -21.65 8.88
N ILE A 77 8.24 -20.43 9.40
CA ILE A 77 7.38 -19.29 9.02
C ILE A 77 7.65 -18.89 7.58
N GLU A 78 8.90 -18.88 7.12
CA GLU A 78 9.26 -18.55 5.73
C GLU A 78 8.78 -19.59 4.71
N HIS A 79 8.54 -20.83 5.15
CA HIS A 79 7.89 -21.85 4.33
C HIS A 79 6.42 -21.54 4.06
N VAL A 80 5.73 -20.89 5.01
CA VAL A 80 4.30 -20.54 4.91
C VAL A 80 4.11 -19.13 4.32
N VAL A 81 4.88 -18.15 4.80
CA VAL A 81 4.77 -16.73 4.45
C VAL A 81 6.15 -16.14 4.20
N ASN A 82 6.36 -15.57 3.01
CA ASN A 82 7.61 -14.92 2.66
C ASN A 82 7.91 -13.76 3.64
N LYS A 83 9.14 -13.69 4.15
CA LYS A 83 9.60 -12.66 5.10
C LYS A 83 9.28 -11.23 4.64
N ARG A 84 9.44 -10.94 3.35
CA ARG A 84 9.18 -9.62 2.76
C ARG A 84 7.70 -9.24 2.83
N VAL A 85 6.81 -10.22 2.67
CA VAL A 85 5.35 -10.02 2.78
C VAL A 85 4.98 -9.66 4.22
N LEU A 86 5.56 -10.36 5.20
CA LEU A 86 5.36 -10.05 6.62
C LEU A 86 5.92 -8.66 6.97
N GLN A 87 7.10 -8.30 6.46
CA GLN A 87 7.69 -6.97 6.64
C GLN A 87 6.79 -5.86 6.09
N PHE A 88 6.18 -6.04 4.92
CA PHE A 88 5.22 -5.08 4.37
C PHE A 88 3.92 -4.99 5.19
N SER A 89 3.47 -6.10 5.78
CA SER A 89 2.36 -6.09 6.72
C SER A 89 2.68 -5.30 7.99
N LEU A 90 3.85 -5.54 8.60
CA LEU A 90 4.32 -4.81 9.76
C LEU A 90 4.55 -3.32 9.46
N TYR A 91 5.09 -3.00 8.29
CA TYR A 91 5.18 -1.63 7.80
C TYR A 91 3.79 -0.98 7.71
N GLY A 92 2.79 -1.70 7.21
CA GLY A 92 1.41 -1.22 7.18
C GLY A 92 0.84 -0.94 8.56
N LEU A 93 1.07 -1.84 9.51
CA LEU A 93 0.54 -1.77 10.88
C LEU A 93 1.21 -0.67 11.72
N LEU A 94 2.54 -0.61 11.68
CA LEU A 94 3.33 0.17 12.64
C LEU A 94 3.76 1.53 12.11
N VAL A 95 3.85 1.67 10.77
CA VAL A 95 4.40 2.89 10.14
C VAL A 95 3.35 3.55 9.28
N SER A 96 2.95 2.92 8.17
CA SER A 96 2.10 3.54 7.15
C SER A 96 0.73 3.92 7.68
N GLY A 97 0.05 3.00 8.38
CA GLY A 97 -1.28 3.23 8.95
C GLY A 97 -1.31 4.39 9.95
N PRO A 98 -0.48 4.35 11.01
CA PRO A 98 -0.40 5.43 11.99
C PRO A 98 0.04 6.77 11.39
N LEU A 99 1.08 6.78 10.56
CA LEU A 99 1.54 7.99 9.89
C LEU A 99 0.43 8.63 9.05
N ASN A 100 -0.26 7.81 8.25
CA ASN A 100 -1.39 8.27 7.45
C ASN A 100 -2.51 8.83 8.35
N HIS A 101 -2.87 8.13 9.43
CA HIS A 101 -3.88 8.60 10.37
C HIS A 101 -3.57 10.00 10.91
N TYR A 102 -2.37 10.19 11.47
CA TYR A 102 -2.00 11.44 12.12
C TYR A 102 -1.77 12.59 11.14
N LEU A 103 -1.22 12.34 9.95
CA LEU A 103 -1.09 13.40 8.93
C LEU A 103 -2.44 13.95 8.48
N TYR A 104 -3.42 13.07 8.25
CA TYR A 104 -4.77 13.50 7.91
C TYR A 104 -5.51 14.13 9.08
N GLU A 105 -5.30 13.64 10.30
CA GLU A 105 -5.86 14.27 11.51
C GLU A 105 -5.32 15.69 11.70
N LEU A 106 -4.01 15.89 11.53
CA LEU A 106 -3.37 17.20 11.59
C LEU A 106 -3.91 18.13 10.51
N LEU A 107 -4.01 17.67 9.27
CA LEU A 107 -4.60 18.45 8.17
C LEU A 107 -6.04 18.87 8.50
N ASN A 108 -6.86 17.93 8.98
CA ASN A 108 -8.24 18.25 9.36
C ASN A 108 -8.30 19.27 10.50
N LYS A 109 -7.40 19.21 11.49
CA LYS A 109 -7.31 20.21 12.57
C LYS A 109 -6.94 21.60 12.04
N VAL A 110 -5.98 21.69 11.12
CA VAL A 110 -5.57 22.96 10.50
C VAL A 110 -6.73 23.63 9.74
N PHE A 111 -7.60 22.85 9.11
CA PHE A 111 -8.73 23.34 8.34
C PHE A 111 -10.07 23.36 9.10
N ALA A 112 -10.12 22.86 10.34
CA ALA A 112 -11.37 22.68 11.10
C ALA A 112 -12.16 23.99 11.30
N ASN A 113 -11.45 25.09 11.59
CA ASN A 113 -12.05 26.39 11.87
C ASN A 113 -12.20 27.28 10.62
N ARG A 114 -11.93 26.75 9.42
CA ARG A 114 -12.03 27.50 8.17
C ARG A 114 -13.47 27.46 7.62
N PRO A 115 -13.95 28.52 6.96
CA PRO A 115 -15.26 28.51 6.30
C PRO A 115 -15.40 27.36 5.30
N LYS A 116 -16.52 26.63 5.31
CA LYS A 116 -16.77 25.52 4.37
C LYS A 116 -17.19 26.04 2.99
N ASN A 117 -16.26 26.66 2.27
CA ASN A 117 -16.45 27.19 0.93
C ASN A 117 -15.54 26.48 -0.09
N LYS A 118 -15.81 26.69 -1.39
CA LYS A 118 -15.08 26.05 -2.49
C LYS A 118 -13.56 26.28 -2.41
N LEU A 119 -13.15 27.48 -1.98
CA LEU A 119 -11.75 27.84 -1.84
C LEU A 119 -11.06 26.99 -0.76
N ASN A 120 -11.62 26.89 0.44
CA ASN A 120 -11.01 26.09 1.52
C ASN A 120 -11.04 24.59 1.23
N THR A 121 -12.06 24.09 0.52
CA THR A 121 -12.06 22.72 0.00
C THR A 121 -10.90 22.51 -0.97
N LEU A 122 -10.68 23.42 -1.92
CA LEU A 122 -9.57 23.35 -2.86
C LEU A 122 -8.21 23.39 -2.13
N LEU A 123 -8.05 24.29 -1.16
CA LEU A 123 -6.83 24.38 -0.35
C LEU A 123 -6.55 23.10 0.44
N THR A 124 -7.60 22.47 0.99
CA THR A 124 -7.47 21.19 1.70
C THR A 124 -6.97 20.09 0.76
N ILE A 125 -7.53 20.01 -0.45
CA ILE A 125 -7.13 19.04 -1.48
C ILE A 125 -5.68 19.30 -1.93
N LEU A 126 -5.30 20.56 -2.13
CA LEU A 126 -3.93 20.93 -2.49
C LEU A 126 -2.95 20.57 -1.37
N ALA A 127 -3.26 20.87 -0.11
CA ALA A 127 -2.42 20.50 1.02
C ALA A 127 -2.27 18.97 1.14
N GLN A 128 -3.34 18.20 0.92
CA GLN A 128 -3.27 16.74 0.87
C GLN A 128 -2.32 16.26 -0.24
N ASN A 129 -2.40 16.84 -1.44
CA ASN A 129 -1.61 16.41 -2.60
C ASN A 129 -0.16 16.91 -2.58
N LEU A 130 0.10 18.09 -2.01
CA LEU A 130 1.41 18.76 -2.05
C LEU A 130 2.20 18.61 -0.74
N ILE A 131 1.58 18.20 0.35
CA ILE A 131 2.24 18.01 1.65
C ILE A 131 2.15 16.56 2.09
N ILE A 132 0.93 16.02 2.26
CA ILE A 132 0.77 14.66 2.78
C ILE A 132 1.31 13.61 1.80
N SER A 133 0.90 13.70 0.53
CA SER A 133 1.28 12.69 -0.48
C SER A 133 2.80 12.55 -0.66
N PRO A 134 3.61 13.63 -0.77
CA PRO A 134 5.06 13.51 -0.80
C PRO A 134 5.66 12.84 0.44
N ILE A 135 5.16 13.14 1.64
CA ILE A 135 5.64 12.52 2.88
C ILE A 135 5.37 11.01 2.85
N LEU A 136 4.14 10.62 2.55
CA LEU A 136 3.73 9.21 2.51
C LEU A 136 4.52 8.43 1.44
N ASN A 137 4.67 9.00 0.24
CA ASN A 137 5.39 8.36 -0.85
C ASN A 137 6.90 8.25 -0.56
N SER A 138 7.51 9.26 0.04
CA SER A 138 8.91 9.19 0.48
C SER A 138 9.15 8.11 1.53
N VAL A 139 8.30 8.05 2.55
CA VAL A 139 8.40 7.02 3.60
C VAL A 139 8.20 5.62 3.01
N PHE A 140 7.25 5.45 2.08
CA PHE A 140 7.06 4.19 1.38
C PHE A 140 8.30 3.77 0.56
N LEU A 141 8.87 4.68 -0.22
CA LEU A 141 10.07 4.41 -1.02
C LEU A 141 11.27 4.04 -0.14
N ALA A 142 11.46 4.75 0.97
CA ALA A 142 12.49 4.45 1.95
C ALA A 142 12.28 3.08 2.60
N ALA A 143 11.07 2.80 3.08
CA ALA A 143 10.72 1.51 3.68
C ALA A 143 10.91 0.35 2.68
N ASN A 144 10.50 0.53 1.42
CA ASN A 144 10.70 -0.47 0.38
C ASN A 144 12.20 -0.74 0.12
N ALA A 145 13.06 0.27 0.15
CA ALA A 145 14.51 0.09 0.03
C ALA A 145 15.10 -0.68 1.22
N VAL A 146 14.73 -0.30 2.46
CA VAL A 146 15.17 -1.00 3.68
C VAL A 146 14.71 -2.45 3.70
N ILE A 147 13.45 -2.70 3.33
CA ILE A 147 12.86 -4.05 3.22
C ILE A 147 13.55 -4.85 2.12
N ALA A 148 13.95 -4.22 1.02
CA ALA A 148 14.74 -4.86 -0.03
C ALA A 148 16.17 -5.22 0.39
N GLY A 149 16.62 -4.77 1.57
CA GLY A 149 17.92 -5.09 2.13
C GLY A 149 18.93 -3.95 2.08
N GLU A 150 18.58 -2.77 1.56
CA GLU A 150 19.48 -1.62 1.58
C GLU A 150 19.74 -1.17 3.03
N ARG A 151 20.98 -0.82 3.32
CA ARG A 151 21.47 -0.41 4.65
C ARG A 151 22.16 0.95 4.62
N SER A 152 22.64 1.41 3.47
CA SER A 152 23.22 2.74 3.32
C SER A 152 22.12 3.81 3.27
N VAL A 153 22.17 4.74 4.22
CA VAL A 153 21.25 5.88 4.28
C VAL A 153 21.37 6.73 3.01
N GLU A 154 22.58 6.92 2.49
CA GLU A 154 22.80 7.68 1.25
C GLU A 154 22.09 7.03 0.06
N ASN A 155 22.18 5.71 -0.07
CA ASN A 155 21.49 4.97 -1.14
C ASN A 155 19.97 5.06 -0.98
N ILE A 156 19.45 4.94 0.25
CA ILE A 156 18.02 5.08 0.53
C ILE A 156 17.53 6.47 0.11
N VAL A 157 18.25 7.53 0.50
CA VAL A 157 17.92 8.91 0.12
C VAL A 157 17.99 9.09 -1.40
N LYS A 158 18.99 8.51 -2.06
CA LYS A 158 19.11 8.53 -3.53
C LYS A 158 17.92 7.83 -4.20
N VAL A 159 17.46 6.69 -3.70
CA VAL A 159 16.27 5.99 -4.19
C VAL A 159 15.03 6.86 -4.04
N VAL A 160 14.83 7.49 -2.88
CA VAL A 160 13.70 8.40 -2.67
C VAL A 160 13.76 9.57 -3.65
N ARG A 161 14.89 10.28 -3.72
CA ARG A 161 15.05 11.45 -4.60
C ARG A 161 14.82 11.14 -6.07
N THR A 162 15.31 10.00 -6.54
CA THR A 162 15.19 9.60 -7.95
C THR A 162 13.80 9.10 -8.32
N ARG A 163 13.10 8.40 -7.40
CA ARG A 163 11.81 7.76 -7.70
C ARG A 163 10.60 8.59 -7.29
N LEU A 164 10.74 9.51 -6.34
CA LEU A 164 9.63 10.27 -5.78
C LEU A 164 8.87 11.04 -6.85
N LEU A 165 9.58 11.80 -7.71
CA LEU A 165 8.90 12.63 -8.72
C LEU A 165 8.06 11.79 -9.69
N GLY A 166 8.56 10.62 -10.11
CA GLY A 166 7.80 9.70 -10.97
C GLY A 166 6.54 9.19 -10.26
N MET A 167 6.65 8.83 -8.99
CA MET A 167 5.52 8.38 -8.17
C MET A 167 4.50 9.51 -7.92
N MET A 168 4.97 10.74 -7.71
CA MET A 168 4.12 11.91 -7.53
C MET A 168 3.34 12.27 -8.79
N LYS A 169 3.98 12.24 -9.97
CA LYS A 169 3.31 12.52 -11.26
C LYS A 169 2.09 11.63 -11.49
N VAL A 170 2.23 10.32 -11.23
CA VAL A 170 1.11 9.39 -11.30
C VAL A 170 0.04 9.77 -10.27
N SER A 171 0.45 9.97 -9.02
CA SER A 171 -0.46 10.25 -7.91
C SER A 171 -1.29 11.52 -8.18
N TRP A 172 -0.67 12.58 -8.69
CA TRP A 172 -1.34 13.85 -9.00
C TRP A 172 -2.32 13.79 -10.17
N VAL A 173 -2.23 12.76 -11.02
CA VAL A 173 -3.23 12.55 -12.09
C VAL A 173 -4.34 11.63 -11.59
N VAL A 174 -3.96 10.47 -11.05
CA VAL A 174 -4.91 9.42 -10.66
C VAL A 174 -5.77 9.86 -9.48
N PHE A 175 -5.14 10.42 -8.44
CA PHE A 175 -5.81 10.63 -7.18
C PHE A 175 -6.92 11.69 -7.26
N PRO A 176 -6.74 12.85 -7.94
CA PRO A 176 -7.84 13.78 -8.16
C PRO A 176 -9.02 13.18 -8.93
N CYS A 177 -8.77 12.33 -9.94
CA CYS A 177 -9.83 11.63 -10.66
C CYS A 177 -10.65 10.73 -9.72
N VAL A 178 -9.96 9.97 -8.87
CA VAL A 178 -10.60 9.08 -7.87
C VAL A 178 -11.37 9.89 -6.83
N GLN A 179 -10.82 11.02 -6.36
CA GLN A 179 -11.48 11.91 -5.41
C GLN A 179 -12.74 12.55 -5.99
N LEU A 180 -12.67 13.02 -7.25
CA LEU A 180 -13.83 13.58 -7.95
C LEU A 180 -14.94 12.54 -8.15
N PHE A 181 -14.56 11.31 -8.47
CA PHE A 181 -15.53 10.21 -8.56
C PHE A 181 -16.20 9.96 -7.20
N ALA A 182 -15.42 9.78 -6.13
CA ALA A 182 -15.95 9.57 -4.78
C ALA A 182 -16.89 10.70 -4.35
N ALA A 183 -16.50 11.95 -4.59
CA ALA A 183 -17.27 13.12 -4.21
C ALA A 183 -18.62 13.24 -4.96
N ARG A 184 -18.72 12.74 -6.20
CA ARG A 184 -19.95 12.80 -6.98
C ARG A 184 -20.88 11.60 -6.80
N VAL A 185 -20.31 10.42 -6.53
CA VAL A 185 -21.05 9.15 -6.63
C VAL A 185 -21.27 8.49 -5.27
N LEU A 186 -20.39 8.73 -4.28
CA LEU A 186 -20.35 7.93 -3.06
C LEU A 186 -20.75 8.73 -1.81
N PRO A 187 -21.56 8.14 -0.90
CA PRO A 187 -21.77 8.70 0.43
C PRO A 187 -20.46 8.81 1.22
N PRO A 188 -20.23 9.88 2.01
CA PRO A 188 -18.98 10.07 2.76
C PRO A 188 -18.58 8.90 3.68
N LEU A 189 -19.56 8.18 4.21
CA LEU A 189 -19.35 7.04 5.10
C LEU A 189 -18.53 5.91 4.44
N VAL A 190 -18.68 5.69 3.12
CA VAL A 190 -17.99 4.61 2.40
C VAL A 190 -16.70 5.07 1.71
N TRP A 191 -16.28 6.31 1.90
CA TRP A 191 -15.08 6.84 1.27
C TRP A 191 -13.81 6.10 1.71
N VAL A 192 -13.64 5.84 3.00
CA VAL A 192 -12.47 5.12 3.51
C VAL A 192 -12.31 3.73 2.89
N PRO A 193 -13.32 2.84 2.92
CA PRO A 193 -13.19 1.54 2.26
C PRO A 193 -13.03 1.66 0.73
N PHE A 194 -13.66 2.63 0.08
CA PHE A 194 -13.46 2.89 -1.35
C PHE A 194 -12.00 3.26 -1.69
N PHE A 195 -11.43 4.26 -1.01
CA PHE A 195 -10.05 4.68 -1.25
C PHE A 195 -9.04 3.58 -0.91
N ASN A 196 -9.31 2.77 0.12
CA ASN A 196 -8.51 1.59 0.45
C ASN A 196 -8.52 0.57 -0.71
N SER A 197 -9.68 0.31 -1.32
CA SER A 197 -9.78 -0.58 -2.50
C SER A 197 -9.00 -0.02 -3.69
N VAL A 198 -9.13 1.27 -3.98
CA VAL A 198 -8.35 1.91 -5.07
C VAL A 198 -6.85 1.81 -4.78
N ALA A 199 -6.42 2.17 -3.57
CA ALA A 199 -5.03 2.05 -3.15
C ALA A 199 -4.51 0.62 -3.25
N PHE A 200 -5.34 -0.38 -2.97
CA PHE A 200 -5.00 -1.80 -3.13
C PHE A 200 -4.69 -2.16 -4.58
N PHE A 201 -5.55 -1.82 -5.54
CA PHE A 201 -5.31 -2.14 -6.95
C PHE A 201 -4.11 -1.39 -7.51
N PHE A 202 -4.02 -0.08 -7.25
CA PHE A 202 -2.89 0.73 -7.71
C PHE A 202 -1.57 0.29 -7.07
N GLY A 203 -1.55 0.05 -5.76
CA GLY A 203 -0.39 -0.43 -5.03
C GLY A 203 0.09 -1.78 -5.56
N THR A 204 -0.82 -2.72 -5.78
CA THR A 204 -0.51 -4.04 -6.37
C THR A 204 0.09 -3.89 -7.77
N TYR A 205 -0.51 -3.06 -8.62
CA TYR A 205 -0.02 -2.81 -9.98
C TYR A 205 1.40 -2.24 -9.97
N PHE A 206 1.64 -1.16 -9.21
CA PHE A 206 2.95 -0.51 -9.16
C PHE A 206 4.02 -1.41 -8.56
N ASN A 207 3.68 -2.16 -7.51
CA ASN A 207 4.60 -3.10 -6.89
C ASN A 207 4.97 -4.24 -7.87
N THR A 208 3.98 -4.77 -8.59
CA THR A 208 4.21 -5.78 -9.63
C THR A 208 5.11 -5.26 -10.75
N GLN A 209 4.80 -4.08 -11.31
CA GLN A 209 5.60 -3.47 -12.37
C GLN A 209 7.03 -3.16 -11.92
N GLY A 210 7.20 -2.66 -10.69
CA GLY A 210 8.52 -2.42 -10.10
C GLY A 210 9.35 -3.69 -10.00
N LYS A 211 8.73 -4.81 -9.59
CA LYS A 211 9.39 -6.12 -9.50
C LYS A 211 9.73 -6.70 -10.87
N ILE A 212 8.84 -6.59 -11.85
CA ILE A 212 9.11 -7.02 -13.24
C ILE A 212 10.34 -6.29 -13.79
N ARG A 213 10.39 -4.96 -13.65
CA ARG A 213 11.53 -4.16 -14.11
C ARG A 213 12.83 -4.52 -13.40
N ALA A 214 12.77 -4.78 -12.10
CA ALA A 214 13.94 -5.21 -11.33
C ALA A 214 14.47 -6.58 -11.81
N LEU A 215 13.58 -7.53 -12.10
CA LEU A 215 13.97 -8.84 -12.65
C LEU A 215 14.54 -8.73 -14.06
N GLN A 216 14.01 -7.82 -14.89
CA GLN A 216 14.54 -7.56 -16.24
C GLN A 216 15.95 -6.97 -16.18
N ALA A 217 16.16 -5.93 -15.35
CA ALA A 217 17.48 -5.32 -15.16
C ALA A 217 18.52 -6.36 -14.69
N ALA A 218 18.16 -7.20 -13.72
CA ALA A 218 19.05 -8.26 -13.25
C ALA A 218 19.35 -9.34 -14.30
N ARG A 219 18.48 -9.55 -15.29
CA ARG A 219 18.75 -10.48 -16.41
C ARG A 219 19.74 -9.86 -17.38
N THR A 220 19.50 -8.61 -17.81
CA THR A 220 20.39 -7.88 -18.71
C THR A 220 21.81 -7.77 -18.14
N GLU A 221 21.96 -7.42 -16.86
CA GLU A 221 23.27 -7.37 -16.19
C GLU A 221 24.00 -8.73 -16.15
N ASN A 222 23.26 -9.85 -16.13
CA ASN A 222 23.86 -11.19 -16.14
C ASN A 222 24.23 -11.65 -17.55
N ASP A 223 23.54 -11.18 -18.57
CA ASP A 223 23.83 -11.49 -19.97
C ASP A 223 25.08 -10.70 -20.42
N GLU A 224 25.19 -9.41 -20.06
CA GLU A 224 26.38 -8.58 -20.33
C GLU A 224 27.66 -9.10 -19.65
N LYS A 225 27.55 -9.81 -18.52
CA LYS A 225 28.71 -10.41 -17.83
C LYS A 225 29.18 -11.73 -18.44
N LYS A 226 28.41 -12.32 -19.35
CA LYS A 226 28.72 -13.59 -20.02
C LYS A 226 29.31 -13.41 -21.40
N GLU A 227 29.11 -12.25 -22.02
CA GLU A 227 29.81 -11.79 -23.23
C GLU A 227 31.22 -11.32 -22.90
#